data_AF-A0A0M2GFW7-F1
#
_entry.id   AF-A0A0M2GFW7-F1
#
_cell.length_a   1.000
_cell.length_b   1.000
_cell.length_c   1.000
_cell.angle_alpha   90.00
_cell.angle_beta   90.00
_cell.angle_gamma   90.00
#
_symmetry.space_group_name_H-M   'P 1'
#
loop_
_entity.id
_entity.type
_entity.pdbx_description
1 polymer ?
#
loop_
_entity_poly.entity_id
_entity_poly.type
_entity_poly.pdbx_seq_one_letter_code
_entity_poly.pdbx_strand_id
1 'polypeptide(L)'
;GDDTNPDSLLTAQAGYWKSTLAGLPDRIDLPTDHPYPEQAGYDGASVPVQIDAELHRALIGLARSRQTTVFMVLQAAVGVLLHRLGAGTDIPIG
;
A
#
# COMPACT_ATOMS: atom_id res chain seq x y z
N GLY A 1 -7.42 -26.11 5.48
CA GLY A 1 -6.93 -26.53 4.15
C GLY A 1 -5.70 -27.38 4.40
N ASP A 2 -5.52 -28.45 3.65
CA ASP A 2 -4.35 -29.31 3.77
C ASP A 2 -3.21 -28.73 2.91
N ASP A 3 -2.14 -28.27 3.57
CA ASP A 3 -0.95 -27.67 2.96
C ASP A 3 -0.15 -28.67 2.09
N THR A 4 -0.44 -29.98 2.19
CA THR A 4 0.24 -31.02 1.43
C THR A 4 -0.47 -31.41 0.14
N ASN A 5 -1.71 -30.95 -0.06
CA ASN A 5 -2.44 -31.21 -1.31
C ASN A 5 -2.12 -30.11 -2.35
N PRO A 6 -1.50 -30.46 -3.50
CA PRO A 6 -1.13 -29.49 -4.53
C PRO A 6 -2.33 -28.79 -5.17
N ASP A 7 -3.51 -29.41 -5.15
CA ASP A 7 -4.76 -28.85 -5.69
C ASP A 7 -5.58 -28.10 -4.63
N SER A 8 -5.03 -27.86 -3.43
CA SER A 8 -5.73 -27.14 -2.39
C SER A 8 -5.81 -25.63 -2.68
N LEU A 9 -6.87 -24.98 -2.21
CA LEU A 9 -7.02 -23.52 -2.26
C LEU A 9 -5.85 -22.80 -1.60
N LEU A 10 -5.28 -23.38 -0.53
CA LEU A 10 -4.16 -22.79 0.17
C LEU A 10 -2.88 -22.82 -0.67
N THR A 11 -2.62 -23.93 -1.36
CA THR A 11 -1.50 -24.03 -2.32
C THR A 11 -1.65 -23.01 -3.44
N ALA A 12 -2.87 -22.82 -3.97
CA ALA A 12 -3.14 -21.82 -5.00
C ALA A 12 -2.93 -20.38 -4.50
N GLN A 13 -3.45 -20.04 -3.31
CA GLN A 13 -3.28 -18.71 -2.73
C GLN A 13 -1.81 -18.42 -2.37
N ALA A 14 -1.08 -19.40 -1.85
CA ALA A 14 0.35 -19.27 -1.57
C ALA A 14 1.15 -19.09 -2.87
N GLY A 15 0.82 -19.84 -3.93
CA GLY A 15 1.43 -19.68 -5.25
C GLY A 15 1.18 -18.30 -5.87
N TYR A 16 -0.05 -17.79 -5.74
CA TYR A 16 -0.40 -16.43 -6.15
C TYR A 16 0.47 -15.39 -5.44
N TRP A 17 0.51 -15.39 -4.10
CA TRP A 17 1.27 -14.38 -3.36
C TRP A 17 2.78 -14.49 -3.57
N LYS A 18 3.33 -15.70 -3.70
CA LYS A 18 4.74 -15.89 -4.08
C LYS A 18 5.07 -15.24 -5.42
N SER A 19 4.15 -15.32 -6.39
CA SER A 19 4.30 -14.69 -7.70
C SER A 19 4.10 -13.18 -7.64
N THR A 20 3.03 -12.72 -6.99
CA THR A 20 2.66 -11.30 -6.91
C THR A 20 3.68 -10.47 -6.14
N LEU A 21 4.31 -11.04 -5.11
CA LEU A 21 5.31 -10.36 -4.27
C LEU A 21 6.76 -10.64 -4.73
N ALA A 22 6.94 -11.34 -5.84
CA ALA A 22 8.27 -11.65 -6.36
C ALA A 22 8.98 -10.38 -6.85
N GLY A 23 10.21 -10.16 -6.39
CA GLY A 23 11.05 -9.05 -6.84
C GLY A 23 10.70 -7.69 -6.22
N LEU A 24 9.83 -7.67 -5.19
CA LEU A 24 9.58 -6.45 -4.43
C LEU A 24 10.88 -5.91 -3.82
N PRO A 25 11.01 -4.57 -3.71
CA PRO A 25 12.13 -3.97 -3.02
C PRO A 25 12.09 -4.35 -1.53
N ASP A 26 13.27 -4.64 -0.96
CA ASP A 26 13.40 -4.91 0.48
C ASP A 26 12.99 -3.69 1.33
N ARG A 27 13.15 -2.48 0.78
CA ARG A 27 12.79 -1.21 1.42
C ARG A 27 12.45 -0.14 0.38
N ILE A 28 11.43 0.66 0.68
CA ILE A 28 11.14 1.89 -0.07
C ILE A 28 12.04 3.03 0.43
N ASP A 29 12.64 3.77 -0.50
CA ASP A 29 13.46 4.93 -0.14
C ASP A 29 12.57 6.17 0.00
N LEU A 30 12.63 6.79 1.18
CA LEU A 30 11.91 8.02 1.49
C LEU A 30 12.90 9.07 2.03
N PRO A 31 12.60 10.37 1.88
CA PRO A 31 13.44 11.45 2.37
C PRO A 31 13.24 11.59 3.88
N THR A 32 13.82 10.66 4.65
CA THR A 32 13.70 10.64 6.11
C THR A 32 14.65 11.65 6.74
N ASP A 33 14.21 12.30 7.82
CA ASP A 33 15.01 13.28 8.56
C ASP A 33 16.22 12.65 9.28
N HIS A 34 16.14 11.34 9.54
CA HIS A 34 17.17 10.56 10.22
C HIS A 34 17.49 9.27 9.46
N PRO A 35 18.73 8.76 9.56
CA PRO A 35 19.08 7.46 9.00
C PRO A 35 18.31 6.34 9.69
N TYR A 36 18.05 5.26 8.95
CA TYR A 36 17.37 4.09 9.49
C TYR A 36 18.22 3.43 10.60
N PRO A 37 17.68 3.20 11.81
CA PRO A 37 18.44 2.60 12.91
C PRO A 37 18.65 1.09 12.71
N GLU A 38 19.71 0.53 13.29
CA GLU A 38 19.98 -0.93 13.25
C GLU A 38 18.92 -1.75 14.01
N GLN A 39 18.31 -1.16 15.04
CA GLN A 39 17.23 -1.74 15.83
C GLN A 39 16.05 -0.76 15.90
N ALA A 40 14.85 -1.24 15.61
CA ALA A 40 13.64 -0.43 15.65
C ALA A 40 13.25 -0.11 17.10
N GLY A 41 13.10 1.18 17.42
CA GLY A 41 12.64 1.64 18.74
C GLY A 41 11.13 1.52 18.97
N TYR A 42 10.35 1.40 17.89
CA TYR A 42 8.88 1.37 17.89
C TYR A 42 8.18 2.61 18.48
N ASP A 43 8.92 3.69 18.73
CA ASP A 43 8.35 5.00 19.07
C ASP A 43 7.68 5.62 17.84
N GLY A 44 6.39 5.89 17.94
CA GLY A 44 5.59 6.46 16.85
C GLY A 44 4.67 7.57 17.34
N ALA A 45 4.29 8.46 16.42
CA ALA A 45 3.30 9.50 16.64
C ALA A 45 2.21 9.42 15.56
N SER A 46 1.06 10.05 15.81
CA SER A 46 -0.03 10.15 14.84
C SER A 46 -0.29 11.61 14.49
N VAL A 47 -0.37 11.91 13.20
CA VAL A 47 -0.76 13.22 12.68
C VAL A 47 -2.13 13.06 12.01
N PRO A 48 -3.21 13.61 12.58
CA PRO A 48 -4.53 13.49 11.97
C PRO A 48 -4.60 14.32 10.67
N VAL A 49 -5.15 13.72 9.62
CA VAL A 49 -5.43 14.40 8.34
C VAL A 49 -6.94 14.51 8.19
N GLN A 50 -7.43 15.73 7.92
CA GLN A 50 -8.85 15.98 7.67
C GLN A 50 -9.09 16.18 6.18
N ILE A 51 -10.14 15.54 5.67
CA ILE A 51 -10.67 15.74 4.32
C ILE A 51 -12.00 16.44 4.49
N ASP A 52 -12.11 17.66 3.96
CA ASP A 52 -13.36 18.41 4.05
C ASP A 52 -14.49 17.75 3.22
N ALA A 53 -15.72 18.20 3.48
CA ALA A 53 -16.90 17.62 2.86
C ALA A 53 -16.95 17.83 1.33
N GLU A 54 -16.34 18.90 0.81
CA GLU A 54 -16.31 19.17 -0.62
C GLU A 54 -15.37 18.19 -1.33
N LEU A 55 -14.15 18.05 -0.82
CA LEU A 55 -13.18 17.11 -1.33
C LEU A 55 -13.69 15.66 -1.22
N HIS A 56 -14.32 15.30 -0.10
CA HIS A 56 -14.89 13.97 0.07
C HIS A 56 -15.98 13.66 -0.98
N ARG A 57 -16.86 14.63 -1.30
CA ARG A 57 -17.86 14.47 -2.38
C ARG A 57 -17.19 14.30 -3.74
N ALA A 58 -16.13 15.05 -4.02
CA ALA A 58 -15.37 14.91 -5.26
C ALA A 58 -14.73 13.51 -5.38
N LEU A 59 -14.17 12.97 -4.28
CA LEU A 59 -13.61 11.62 -4.24
C LEU A 59 -14.68 10.54 -4.51
N ILE A 60 -15.89 10.68 -3.97
CA ILE A 60 -17.02 9.79 -4.27
C ILE A 60 -17.37 9.83 -5.76
N GLY A 61 -17.43 11.02 -6.35
CA GLY A 61 -17.69 11.21 -7.78
C GLY A 61 -16.63 10.52 -8.64
N LEU A 62 -15.35 10.72 -8.31
CA LEU A 62 -14.23 10.09 -9.01
C LEU A 62 -14.31 8.57 -8.94
N ALA A 63 -14.50 8.00 -7.75
CA ALA A 63 -14.62 6.55 -7.54
C ALA A 63 -15.75 5.96 -8.42
N ARG A 64 -16.94 6.58 -8.41
CA ARG A 64 -18.06 6.15 -9.25
C ARG A 64 -17.75 6.20 -10.74
N SER A 65 -17.14 7.28 -11.22
CA SER A 65 -16.78 7.44 -12.64
C SER A 65 -15.77 6.39 -13.14
N ARG A 66 -14.99 5.79 -12.23
CA ARG A 66 -13.98 4.76 -12.54
C ARG A 66 -14.39 3.36 -12.11
N GLN A 67 -15.62 3.19 -11.62
CA GLN A 67 -16.12 1.92 -11.06
C GLN A 67 -15.21 1.36 -9.95
N THR A 68 -14.58 2.26 -9.19
CA THR A 68 -13.72 1.92 -8.05
C THR A 68 -14.37 2.35 -6.74
N THR A 69 -13.73 1.99 -5.62
CA THR A 69 -14.13 2.46 -4.29
C THR A 69 -13.33 3.71 -3.90
N VAL A 70 -13.85 4.51 -2.98
CA VAL A 70 -13.09 5.64 -2.40
C VAL A 70 -11.79 5.16 -1.75
N PHE A 71 -11.79 3.95 -1.17
CA PHE A 71 -10.60 3.31 -0.64
C PHE A 71 -9.50 3.15 -1.72
N MET A 72 -9.84 2.60 -2.89
CA MET A 72 -8.88 2.47 -4.01
C MET A 72 -8.36 3.82 -4.50
N VAL A 73 -9.21 4.86 -4.51
CA VAL A 73 -8.79 6.22 -4.88
C VAL A 73 -7.80 6.78 -3.86
N LEU A 74 -8.05 6.61 -2.56
CA LEU A 74 -7.14 7.04 -1.50
C LEU A 74 -5.83 6.24 -1.53
N GLN A 75 -5.89 4.93 -1.73
CA GLN A 75 -4.71 4.08 -1.90
C GLN A 75 -3.86 4.55 -3.08
N ALA A 76 -4.48 4.87 -4.22
CA ALA A 76 -3.78 5.42 -5.37
C ALA A 76 -3.17 6.80 -5.06
N ALA A 77 -3.87 7.66 -4.32
CA ALA A 77 -3.35 8.96 -3.90
C ALA A 77 -2.11 8.82 -2.99
N VAL A 78 -2.12 7.86 -2.06
CA VAL A 78 -0.94 7.52 -1.24
C VAL A 78 0.20 7.01 -2.12
N GLY A 79 -0.05 6.09 -3.06
CA GLY A 79 0.98 5.61 -4.00
C GLY A 79 1.60 6.73 -4.83
N VAL A 80 0.79 7.66 -5.36
CA VAL A 80 1.26 8.84 -6.09
C VAL A 80 2.09 9.77 -5.20
N LEU A 81 1.67 9.98 -3.95
CA LEU A 81 2.41 10.79 -2.98
C LEU A 81 3.79 10.19 -2.70
N LEU A 82 3.84 8.89 -2.38
CA LEU A 82 5.09 8.17 -2.11
C LEU A 82 6.03 8.18 -3.32
N HIS A 83 5.50 7.96 -4.53
CA HIS A 83 6.27 8.10 -5.76
C HIS A 83 6.90 9.49 -5.90
N ARG A 84 6.11 10.55 -5.65
CA ARG A 84 6.61 11.94 -5.70
C ARG A 84 7.64 12.26 -4.62
N LEU A 85 7.62 11.53 -3.51
CA LEU A 85 8.62 11.64 -2.44
C LEU A 85 9.89 10.84 -2.74
N GLY A 86 9.93 10.04 -3.80
CA GLY A 86 11.13 9.31 -4.22
C GLY A 86 11.08 7.79 -3.98
N ALA A 87 9.93 7.23 -3.58
CA ALA A 87 9.79 5.79 -3.32
C ALA A 87 9.89 4.89 -4.58
N GLY A 88 10.16 5.45 -5.75
CA GLY A 88 10.23 4.71 -7.01
C GLY A 88 8.84 4.42 -7.59
N THR A 89 8.77 3.46 -8.51
CA THR A 89 7.54 3.13 -9.27
C THR A 89 6.87 1.82 -8.83
N ASP A 90 7.55 1.03 -7.99
CA ASP A 90 7.04 -0.21 -7.42
C ASP A 90 6.98 -0.07 -5.89
N ILE A 91 5.78 0.14 -5.36
CA ILE A 91 5.55 0.57 -3.98
C ILE A 91 4.53 -0.38 -3.34
N PRO A 92 4.97 -1.38 -2.57
CA PRO A 92 4.06 -2.24 -1.83
C PRO A 92 3.38 -1.44 -0.70
N ILE A 93 2.05 -1.46 -0.68
CA ILE A 93 1.22 -0.81 0.35
C ILE A 93 0.29 -1.89 0.92
N GLY A 94 0.31 -2.08 2.24
CA GLY A 94 -0.50 -3.03 2.99
C GLY A 94 -1.60 -2.38 3.81
#